data_AF-A0A942C4D3-F1
#
_entry.id   AF-A0A942C4D3-F1
#
_cell.length_a   1.000
_cell.length_b   1.000
_cell.length_c   1.000
_cell.angle_alpha   90.00
_cell.angle_beta   90.00
_cell.angle_gamma   90.00
#
_symmetry.space_group_name_H-M   'P 1'
#
loop_
_entity.id
_entity.type
_entity.pdbx_description
1 polymer ?
#
loop_
_entity_poly.entity_id
_entity_poly.type
_entity_poly.pdbx_seq_one_letter_code
_entity_poly.pdbx_strand_id
1 'polypeptide(L)'
;MKCIKCQTDNKLKERKENNGKCKSCKHPFTFDPKISDSFTDQYFANALSTISVNDSLYFTPRQFYYFFNSRKYATKWKGLGCITMVLGVAMLIAGIATSSFFLLFVFLLLFGTSIALWLPPVQKWLRGKMDKKVKADIHQVNQWLERWMANNGKQPKLLPPPAQQTMPAKLSQEVTAYSFDRAVICENKNIAHFLIANNFHFENNCAVLSVDGYPQSIFSTVLEMLHRNPELKVYALHDASPLGVQLVHHLRTGQRWFAESHGVTIYDLGLLPRQVMQRPMFIGQDSTFANQARAIPVEVCNSLTPEELKWLGEGKYVELESLAPMMLLKLLRDGIAKSRNPQEDDALVMVGDGGYYGGSDVAVYSVDSFG
;
A
#
# COMPACT_ATOMS: atom_id res chain seq x y z
N MET A 1 4.98 -29.35 5.95
CA MET A 1 4.17 -28.21 5.47
C MET A 1 2.76 -28.71 5.25
N LYS A 2 1.75 -27.88 5.54
CA LYS A 2 0.34 -28.22 5.28
C LYS A 2 -0.01 -27.93 3.82
N CYS A 3 -0.79 -28.83 3.21
CA CYS A 3 -1.37 -28.60 1.89
C CYS A 3 -2.55 -27.64 1.99
N ILE A 4 -2.55 -26.58 1.18
CA ILE A 4 -3.62 -25.58 1.21
C ILE A 4 -4.99 -26.11 0.77
N LYS A 5 -5.03 -27.21 -0.01
CA LYS A 5 -6.27 -27.81 -0.52
C LYS A 5 -6.91 -28.80 0.46
N CYS A 6 -6.12 -29.68 1.08
CA CYS A 6 -6.64 -30.76 1.94
C CYS A 6 -6.15 -30.70 3.39
N GLN A 7 -5.40 -29.67 3.78
CA GLN A 7 -4.85 -29.45 5.11
C GLN A 7 -3.91 -30.56 5.65
N THR A 8 -3.64 -31.60 4.85
CA THR A 8 -2.73 -32.69 5.23
C THR A 8 -1.31 -32.18 5.45
N ASP A 9 -0.68 -32.63 6.54
CA ASP A 9 0.73 -32.36 6.83
C ASP A 9 1.66 -33.27 6.00
N ASN A 10 2.59 -32.62 5.29
CA ASN A 10 3.54 -33.27 4.40
C ASN A 10 4.98 -33.02 4.88
N LYS A 11 5.72 -34.08 5.21
CA LYS A 11 7.14 -34.02 5.57
C LYS A 11 8.02 -33.81 4.32
N LEU A 12 9.28 -33.39 4.49
CA LEU A 12 10.20 -33.18 3.37
C LEU A 12 10.39 -34.44 2.52
N LYS A 13 10.61 -35.60 3.17
CA LYS A 13 10.78 -36.89 2.51
C LYS A 13 9.57 -37.24 1.64
N GLU A 14 8.37 -37.13 2.20
CA GLU A 14 7.11 -37.40 1.49
C GLU A 14 6.91 -36.51 0.26
N ARG A 15 7.30 -35.23 0.33
CA ARG A 15 7.23 -34.32 -0.82
C ARG A 15 8.23 -34.69 -1.91
N LYS A 16 9.44 -35.10 -1.55
CA LYS A 16 10.44 -35.57 -2.52
C LYS A 16 9.96 -36.85 -3.21
N GLU A 17 9.41 -37.80 -2.45
CA GLU A 17 8.85 -39.06 -2.98
C GLU A 17 7.62 -38.83 -3.88
N ASN A 18 6.83 -37.80 -3.60
CA ASN A 18 5.65 -37.44 -4.40
C ASN A 18 5.94 -36.33 -5.43
N ASN A 19 7.19 -36.11 -5.85
CA ASN A 19 7.57 -35.12 -6.87
C ASN A 19 7.00 -33.71 -6.62
N GLY A 20 7.12 -33.22 -5.38
CA GLY A 20 6.62 -31.90 -4.98
C GLY A 20 5.10 -31.82 -4.84
N LYS A 21 4.38 -32.95 -4.75
CA LYS A 21 2.92 -32.98 -4.59
C LYS A 21 2.51 -33.43 -3.19
N CYS A 22 1.28 -33.09 -2.80
CA CYS A 22 0.69 -33.57 -1.56
C CYS A 22 0.51 -35.09 -1.57
N LYS A 23 0.90 -35.78 -0.50
CA LYS A 23 0.74 -37.24 -0.39
C LYS A 23 -0.72 -37.70 -0.49
N SER A 24 -1.66 -36.89 0.01
CA SER A 24 -3.10 -37.18 0.07
C SER A 24 -3.80 -36.76 -1.23
N CYS A 25 -3.94 -35.46 -1.50
CA CYS A 25 -4.73 -34.97 -2.64
C CYS A 25 -3.94 -34.79 -3.95
N LYS A 26 -2.64 -35.11 -3.98
CA LYS A 26 -1.75 -34.95 -5.15
C LYS A 26 -1.64 -33.52 -5.72
N HIS A 27 -2.19 -32.51 -5.03
CA HIS A 27 -2.03 -31.11 -5.39
C HIS A 27 -0.53 -30.70 -5.35
N PRO A 28 -0.02 -30.03 -6.40
CA PRO A 28 1.37 -29.57 -6.43
C PRO A 28 1.61 -28.46 -5.42
N PHE A 29 2.75 -28.51 -4.73
CA PHE A 29 3.22 -27.39 -3.92
C PHE A 29 3.89 -26.36 -4.83
N THR A 30 3.52 -25.09 -4.69
CA THR A 30 4.12 -24.01 -5.47
C THR A 30 5.47 -23.59 -4.89
N PHE A 31 5.54 -23.46 -3.57
CA PHE A 31 6.69 -22.92 -2.83
C PHE A 31 7.17 -23.92 -1.76
N ASP A 32 8.48 -24.20 -1.79
CA ASP A 32 9.12 -25.10 -0.84
C ASP A 32 10.33 -24.42 -0.15
N PRO A 33 10.26 -24.15 1.17
CA PRO A 33 11.33 -23.49 1.95
C PRO A 33 12.64 -24.26 2.01
N LYS A 34 12.64 -25.56 1.67
CA LYS A 34 13.85 -26.38 1.69
C LYS A 34 14.38 -26.71 0.29
N ILE A 35 13.71 -26.28 -0.78
CA ILE A 35 14.07 -26.62 -2.16
C ILE A 35 14.22 -25.38 -3.04
N SER A 36 13.26 -24.44 -2.99
CA SER A 36 13.22 -23.31 -3.94
C SER A 36 13.17 -21.95 -3.27
N ASP A 37 12.10 -21.68 -2.53
CA ASP A 37 11.70 -20.34 -2.09
C ASP A 37 11.61 -20.32 -0.57
N SER A 38 12.12 -19.29 0.11
CA SER A 38 12.21 -19.22 1.58
C SER A 38 10.88 -19.15 2.36
N PHE A 39 9.75 -19.45 1.71
CA PHE A 39 8.40 -19.41 2.28
C PHE A 39 7.54 -20.56 1.74
N THR A 40 6.36 -20.75 2.34
CA THR A 40 5.43 -21.85 2.01
C THR A 40 4.20 -21.35 1.26
N ASP A 41 3.48 -22.26 0.63
CA ASP A 41 2.16 -22.00 0.05
C ASP A 41 1.19 -21.34 1.04
N GLN A 42 1.15 -21.82 2.28
CA GLN A 42 0.30 -21.23 3.32
C GLN A 42 0.67 -19.77 3.60
N TYR A 43 1.96 -19.44 3.60
CA TYR A 43 2.39 -18.06 3.79
C TYR A 43 1.91 -17.15 2.66
N PHE A 44 2.03 -17.63 1.41
CA PHE A 44 1.61 -16.89 0.23
C PHE A 44 0.08 -16.74 0.14
N ALA A 45 -0.67 -17.82 0.40
CA ALA A 45 -2.13 -17.78 0.52
C ALA A 45 -2.58 -16.76 1.57
N ASN A 46 -1.96 -16.79 2.76
CA ASN A 46 -2.28 -15.85 3.81
C ASN A 46 -1.95 -14.40 3.39
N ALA A 47 -0.88 -14.18 2.62
CA ALA A 47 -0.56 -12.85 2.11
C ALA A 47 -1.64 -12.33 1.16
N LEU A 48 -2.10 -13.16 0.21
CA LEU A 48 -3.18 -12.84 -0.73
C LEU A 48 -4.52 -12.59 -0.01
N SER A 49 -4.88 -13.45 0.96
CA SER A 49 -6.07 -13.26 1.79
C SER A 49 -5.99 -11.99 2.63
N THR A 50 -4.81 -11.64 3.15
CA THR A 50 -4.67 -10.45 3.99
C THR A 50 -4.78 -9.16 3.18
N ILE A 51 -4.11 -9.07 2.02
CA ILE A 51 -4.13 -7.83 1.22
C ILE A 51 -5.53 -7.54 0.65
N SER A 52 -6.29 -8.59 0.32
CA SER A 52 -7.66 -8.48 -0.18
C SER A 52 -8.71 -8.33 0.93
N VAL A 53 -8.31 -8.31 2.20
CA VAL A 53 -9.24 -8.31 3.35
C VAL A 53 -10.23 -9.48 3.20
N ASN A 54 -9.69 -10.69 3.10
CA ASN A 54 -10.42 -11.94 2.89
C ASN A 54 -11.37 -11.87 1.68
N ASP A 55 -10.82 -11.56 0.52
CA ASP A 55 -11.56 -11.46 -0.75
C ASP A 55 -12.66 -10.38 -0.77
N SER A 56 -12.53 -9.31 0.03
CA SER A 56 -13.45 -8.18 0.02
C SER A 56 -13.00 -7.09 -0.97
N LEU A 57 -11.72 -6.75 -0.96
CA LEU A 57 -11.14 -5.65 -1.73
C LEU A 57 -10.31 -6.13 -2.91
N TYR A 58 -10.42 -5.42 -4.03
CA TYR A 58 -9.51 -5.56 -5.16
C TYR A 58 -8.17 -4.89 -4.85
N PHE A 59 -7.09 -5.41 -5.42
CA PHE A 59 -5.74 -4.88 -5.24
C PHE A 59 -4.92 -4.99 -6.53
N THR A 60 -3.96 -4.09 -6.72
CA THR A 60 -3.07 -4.11 -7.89
C THR A 60 -1.88 -5.07 -7.67
N PRO A 61 -1.22 -5.54 -8.75
CA PRO A 61 0.03 -6.29 -8.62
C PRO A 61 1.10 -5.53 -7.85
N ARG A 62 1.15 -4.20 -8.00
CA ARG A 62 2.15 -3.34 -7.34
C ARG A 62 1.87 -3.19 -5.85
N GLN A 63 0.60 -3.06 -5.46
CA GLN A 63 0.20 -3.14 -4.05
C GLN A 63 0.61 -4.47 -3.42
N PHE A 64 0.40 -5.59 -4.13
CA PHE A 64 0.86 -6.89 -3.64
C PHE A 64 2.38 -6.95 -3.48
N TYR A 65 3.13 -6.39 -4.43
CA TYR A 65 4.59 -6.31 -4.36
C TYR A 65 5.11 -5.60 -3.10
N TYR A 66 4.58 -4.41 -2.79
CA TYR A 66 4.98 -3.68 -1.59
C TYR A 66 4.52 -4.38 -0.31
N PHE A 67 3.28 -4.86 -0.30
CA PHE A 67 2.72 -5.62 0.82
C PHE A 67 3.57 -6.87 1.13
N PHE A 68 3.92 -7.63 0.09
CA PHE A 68 4.67 -8.87 0.23
C PHE A 68 6.10 -8.60 0.72
N ASN A 69 6.79 -7.59 0.17
CA ASN A 69 8.09 -7.16 0.66
C ASN A 69 8.03 -6.75 2.13
N SER A 70 7.04 -5.93 2.51
CA SER A 70 6.89 -5.49 3.90
C SER A 70 6.63 -6.65 4.85
N ARG A 71 5.80 -7.62 4.43
CA ARG A 71 5.44 -8.76 5.26
C ARG A 71 6.58 -9.77 5.39
N LYS A 72 7.32 -10.02 4.31
CA LYS A 72 8.38 -11.04 4.26
C LYS A 72 9.64 -10.60 4.99
N TYR A 73 10.00 -9.33 4.84
CA TYR A 73 11.25 -8.80 5.36
C TYR A 73 11.07 -7.96 6.64
N ALA A 74 9.87 -8.01 7.24
CA ALA A 74 9.64 -7.44 8.56
C ALA A 74 10.59 -8.05 9.60
N THR A 75 11.22 -7.18 10.40
CA THR A 75 12.07 -7.56 11.52
C THR A 75 11.29 -8.41 12.53
N LYS A 76 11.82 -9.59 12.84
CA LYS A 76 11.23 -10.54 13.79
C LYS A 76 11.68 -10.23 15.22
N TRP A 77 11.08 -9.20 15.82
CA TRP A 77 11.38 -8.75 17.19
C TRP A 77 11.28 -9.84 18.26
N LYS A 78 10.33 -10.79 18.12
CA LYS A 78 10.25 -11.96 19.03
C LYS A 78 11.52 -12.82 19.00
N GLY A 79 12.12 -13.01 17.82
CA GLY A 79 13.37 -13.75 17.70
C GLY A 79 14.54 -13.05 18.39
N LEU A 80 14.60 -11.71 18.27
CA LEU A 80 15.58 -10.91 19.01
C LEU A 80 15.35 -10.99 20.52
N GLY A 81 14.09 -10.95 20.96
CA GLY A 81 13.73 -11.16 22.37
C GLY A 81 14.14 -12.53 22.91
N CYS A 82 14.00 -13.61 22.12
CA CYS A 82 14.52 -14.92 22.52
C CYS A 82 16.03 -14.91 22.72
N ILE A 83 16.78 -14.25 21.83
CA ILE A 83 18.25 -14.16 21.94
C ILE A 83 18.65 -13.38 23.18
N THR A 84 18.01 -12.22 23.45
CA THR A 84 18.31 -11.42 24.64
C THR A 84 17.93 -12.16 25.93
N MET A 85 16.87 -12.97 25.92
CA MET A 85 16.52 -13.85 27.04
C MET A 85 17.61 -14.89 27.33
N VAL A 86 18.10 -15.59 26.30
CA VAL A 86 19.15 -16.61 26.45
C VAL A 86 20.44 -15.99 27.00
N LEU A 87 20.84 -14.81 26.48
CA LEU A 87 21.99 -14.06 26.99
C LEU A 87 21.78 -13.62 28.44
N GLY A 88 20.58 -13.16 28.78
CA GLY A 88 20.21 -12.83 30.15
C GLY A 88 20.40 -14.01 31.10
N VAL A 89 19.87 -15.19 30.74
CA VAL A 89 20.00 -16.41 31.56
C VAL A 89 21.47 -16.82 31.74
N ALA A 90 22.30 -16.70 30.69
CA ALA A 90 23.73 -16.96 30.81
C ALA A 90 24.43 -16.01 31.81
N MET A 91 24.08 -14.71 31.79
CA MET A 91 24.61 -13.73 32.73
C MET A 91 24.13 -13.96 34.16
N LEU A 92 22.90 -14.44 34.35
CA LEU A 92 22.39 -14.83 35.67
C LEU A 92 23.21 -15.98 36.26
N ILE A 93 23.47 -17.03 35.48
CA ILE A 93 24.26 -18.19 35.91
C ILE A 93 25.69 -17.75 36.29
N ALA A 94 26.34 -16.95 35.44
CA ALA A 94 27.68 -16.44 35.70
C ALA A 94 27.74 -15.51 36.92
N GLY A 95 26.72 -14.66 37.10
CA GLY A 95 26.61 -13.76 38.24
C GLY A 95 26.48 -14.49 39.57
N ILE A 96 25.67 -15.55 39.62
CA ILE A 96 25.54 -16.40 40.81
C ILE A 96 26.87 -17.12 41.09
N ALA A 97 27.50 -17.71 40.07
CA ALA A 97 28.75 -18.46 40.24
C ALA A 97 29.93 -17.59 40.72
N THR A 98 29.96 -16.32 40.32
CA THR A 98 31.03 -15.38 40.68
C THR A 98 30.65 -14.42 41.82
N SER A 99 29.43 -14.52 42.37
CA SER A 99 28.87 -13.56 43.32
C SER A 99 28.96 -12.10 42.85
N SER A 100 28.88 -11.88 41.54
CA SER A 100 29.03 -10.57 40.94
C SER A 100 27.69 -9.84 40.82
N PHE A 101 27.52 -8.78 41.63
CA PHE A 101 26.33 -7.92 41.58
C PHE A 101 26.14 -7.24 40.21
N PHE A 102 27.25 -6.92 39.55
CA PHE A 102 27.23 -6.32 38.21
C PHE A 102 26.56 -7.24 37.17
N LEU A 103 26.86 -8.54 37.19
CA LEU A 103 26.27 -9.50 36.26
C LEU A 103 24.77 -9.73 36.52
N LEU A 104 24.34 -9.68 37.79
CA LEU A 104 22.92 -9.74 38.15
C LEU A 104 22.15 -8.50 37.65
N PHE A 105 22.76 -7.32 37.73
CA PHE A 105 22.18 -6.10 37.18
C PHE A 105 22.03 -6.17 35.65
N VAL A 106 23.05 -6.68 34.95
CA VAL A 106 22.99 -6.90 33.48
C VAL A 106 21.88 -7.89 33.12
N PHE A 107 21.67 -8.95 33.91
CA PHE A 107 20.56 -9.88 33.71
C PHE A 107 19.19 -9.17 33.76
N LEU A 108 18.93 -8.34 34.79
CA LEU A 108 17.66 -7.63 34.93
C LEU A 108 17.36 -6.73 33.72
N LEU A 109 18.38 -6.05 33.19
CA LEU A 109 18.25 -5.23 31.98
C LEU A 109 17.93 -6.07 30.74
N LEU A 110 18.64 -7.19 30.53
CA LEU A 110 18.41 -8.09 29.40
C LEU A 110 17.04 -8.78 29.47
N PHE A 111 16.60 -9.12 30.69
CA PHE A 111 15.29 -9.74 30.92
C PHE A 111 14.15 -8.75 30.68
N GLY A 112 14.26 -7.52 31.21
CA GLY A 112 13.29 -6.44 30.97
C GLY A 112 13.18 -6.08 29.49
N THR A 113 14.30 -5.95 28.78
CA THR A 113 14.30 -5.71 27.33
C THR A 113 13.73 -6.87 26.54
N SER A 114 14.01 -8.12 26.91
CA SER A 114 13.39 -9.31 26.30
C SER A 114 11.86 -9.26 26.39
N ILE A 115 11.31 -8.99 27.59
CA ILE A 115 9.85 -8.89 27.79
C ILE A 115 9.28 -7.76 26.94
N ALA A 116 9.91 -6.58 26.96
CA ALA A 116 9.48 -5.45 26.16
C ALA A 116 9.44 -5.77 24.66
N LEU A 117 10.44 -6.48 24.13
CA LEU A 117 10.49 -6.91 22.73
C LEU A 117 9.39 -7.92 22.35
N TRP A 118 8.76 -8.58 23.30
CA TRP A 118 7.63 -9.48 23.06
C TRP A 118 6.28 -8.77 23.06
N LEU A 119 6.20 -7.57 23.63
CA LEU A 119 4.97 -6.77 23.69
C LEU A 119 4.60 -6.20 22.31
N PRO A 120 3.37 -6.45 21.81
CA PRO A 120 2.88 -5.89 20.55
C PRO A 120 3.04 -4.37 20.37
N PRO A 121 2.76 -3.50 21.37
CA PRO A 121 2.89 -2.05 21.20
C PRO A 121 4.35 -1.61 20.96
N VAL A 122 5.30 -2.22 21.68
CA VAL A 122 6.74 -1.94 21.51
C VAL A 122 7.20 -2.38 20.12
N GLN A 123 6.75 -3.54 19.65
CA GLN A 123 7.05 -3.99 18.29
C GLN A 123 6.46 -3.06 17.22
N LYS A 124 5.24 -2.54 17.43
CA LYS A 124 4.59 -1.58 16.53
C LYS A 124 5.42 -0.30 16.46
N TRP A 125 5.80 0.25 17.61
CA TRP A 125 6.65 1.45 17.72
C TRP A 125 8.01 1.27 17.04
N LEU A 126 8.70 0.17 17.32
CA LEU A 126 10.01 -0.12 16.72
C LEU A 126 9.94 -0.29 15.20
N ARG A 127 8.89 -0.97 14.69
CA ARG A 127 8.66 -1.07 13.23
C ARG A 127 8.36 0.27 12.59
N GLY A 128 7.69 1.17 13.31
CA GLY A 128 7.41 2.54 12.87
C GLY A 128 8.66 3.40 12.65
N LYS A 129 9.82 2.97 13.18
CA LYS A 129 11.09 3.69 13.04
C LYS A 129 12.07 3.11 12.01
N MET A 130 11.75 1.95 11.44
CA MET A 130 12.67 1.27 10.52
C MET A 130 12.35 1.60 9.07
N ASP A 131 13.37 2.02 8.33
CA ASP A 131 13.28 2.21 6.89
C ASP A 131 12.85 0.94 6.18
N LYS A 132 11.87 1.08 5.30
CA LYS A 132 11.40 -0.02 4.47
C LYS A 132 12.24 -0.08 3.21
N LYS A 133 13.10 -1.10 3.13
CA LYS A 133 13.86 -1.41 1.92
C LYS A 133 13.18 -2.56 1.18
N VAL A 134 13.01 -2.37 -0.12
CA VAL A 134 12.68 -3.46 -1.04
C VAL A 134 13.85 -4.44 -1.07
N LYS A 135 13.57 -5.74 -0.99
CA LYS A 135 14.59 -6.78 -1.15
C LYS A 135 14.27 -7.74 -2.29
N ALA A 136 13.00 -8.05 -2.50
CA ALA A 136 12.55 -8.79 -3.67
C ALA A 136 12.11 -7.79 -4.73
N ASP A 137 12.63 -7.95 -5.94
CA ASP A 137 12.26 -7.12 -7.10
C ASP A 137 10.82 -7.42 -7.59
N ILE A 138 10.22 -6.47 -8.32
CA ILE A 138 8.86 -6.57 -8.87
C ILE A 138 8.71 -7.79 -9.78
N HIS A 139 9.72 -8.07 -10.63
CA HIS A 139 9.69 -9.23 -11.52
C HIS A 139 9.65 -10.53 -10.74
N GLN A 140 10.41 -10.60 -9.64
CA GLN A 140 10.43 -11.77 -8.78
C GLN A 140 9.07 -12.02 -8.10
N VAL A 141 8.41 -10.96 -7.60
CA VAL A 141 7.09 -11.11 -6.98
C VAL A 141 6.04 -11.50 -8.01
N ASN A 142 6.10 -10.95 -9.23
CA ASN A 142 5.20 -11.32 -10.31
C ASN A 142 5.39 -12.78 -10.74
N GLN A 143 6.63 -13.27 -10.82
CA GLN A 143 6.90 -14.70 -11.07
C GLN A 143 6.32 -15.60 -9.98
N TRP A 144 6.38 -15.18 -8.71
CA TRP A 144 5.71 -15.91 -7.63
C TRP A 144 4.20 -15.92 -7.79
N LEU A 145 3.57 -14.79 -8.13
CA LEU A 145 2.14 -14.71 -8.43
C LEU A 145 1.73 -15.63 -9.59
N GLU A 146 2.48 -15.63 -10.69
CA GLU A 146 2.22 -16.46 -11.87
C GLU A 146 2.31 -17.95 -11.54
N ARG A 147 3.39 -18.38 -10.88
CA ARG A 147 3.56 -19.77 -10.41
C ARG A 147 2.42 -20.17 -9.47
N TRP A 148 2.01 -19.27 -8.59
CA TRP A 148 0.89 -19.50 -7.68
C TRP A 148 -0.41 -19.73 -8.45
N MET A 149 -0.74 -18.84 -9.40
CA MET A 149 -1.97 -18.94 -10.19
C MET A 149 -1.99 -20.18 -11.09
N ALA A 150 -0.84 -20.61 -11.63
CA ALA A 150 -0.74 -21.82 -12.44
C ALA A 150 -1.19 -23.08 -11.67
N ASN A 151 -0.84 -23.17 -10.38
CA ASN A 151 -1.18 -24.33 -9.54
C ASN A 151 -2.53 -24.18 -8.80
N ASN A 152 -2.96 -22.94 -8.52
CA ASN A 152 -4.08 -22.68 -7.60
C ASN A 152 -5.29 -22.01 -8.25
N GLY A 153 -5.17 -21.56 -9.49
CA GLY A 153 -6.20 -20.82 -10.22
C GLY A 153 -6.04 -19.30 -10.11
N LYS A 154 -6.88 -18.59 -10.88
CA LYS A 154 -6.91 -17.12 -10.92
C LYS A 154 -7.20 -16.54 -9.53
N GLN A 155 -6.60 -15.39 -9.24
CA GLN A 155 -6.89 -14.63 -8.02
C GLN A 155 -8.02 -13.62 -8.30
N PRO A 156 -9.24 -13.81 -7.78
CA PRO A 156 -10.41 -13.00 -8.17
C PRO A 156 -10.26 -11.52 -7.86
N LYS A 157 -9.49 -11.19 -6.82
CA LYS A 157 -9.28 -9.81 -6.34
C LYS A 157 -8.00 -9.15 -6.85
N LEU A 158 -7.16 -9.89 -7.58
CA LEU A 158 -6.01 -9.29 -8.24
C LEU A 158 -6.47 -8.59 -9.52
N LEU A 159 -6.24 -7.27 -9.59
CA LEU A 159 -6.63 -6.50 -10.77
C LEU A 159 -5.71 -6.79 -11.96
N PRO A 160 -6.27 -6.97 -13.16
CA PRO A 160 -5.47 -6.96 -14.37
C PRO A 160 -4.95 -5.55 -14.64
N PRO A 161 -3.89 -5.40 -15.46
CA PRO A 161 -3.53 -4.10 -16.01
C PRO A 161 -4.75 -3.42 -16.66
N PRO A 162 -4.95 -2.11 -16.49
CA PRO A 162 -6.08 -1.41 -17.10
C PRO A 162 -6.07 -1.60 -18.62
N ALA A 163 -7.09 -2.28 -19.14
CA ALA A 163 -7.21 -2.53 -20.57
C ALA A 163 -7.48 -1.22 -21.31
N GLN A 164 -6.84 -1.03 -22.47
CA GLN A 164 -7.21 0.04 -23.38
C GLN A 164 -8.49 -0.38 -24.11
N GLN A 165 -9.62 0.22 -23.74
CA GLN A 165 -10.88 0.01 -24.44
C GLN A 165 -10.98 1.10 -25.52
N THR A 166 -10.81 0.68 -26.78
CA THR A 166 -10.80 1.59 -27.94
C THR A 166 -12.19 2.01 -28.40
N MET A 167 -13.25 1.34 -27.94
CA MET A 167 -14.62 1.72 -28.30
C MET A 167 -15.28 2.52 -27.16
N PRO A 168 -15.88 3.68 -27.45
CA PRO A 168 -16.72 4.39 -26.50
C PRO A 168 -17.81 3.43 -26.01
N ALA A 169 -17.88 3.21 -24.70
CA ALA A 169 -18.95 2.44 -24.13
C ALA A 169 -20.21 3.28 -24.23
N LYS A 170 -21.32 2.69 -24.70
CA LYS A 170 -22.62 3.34 -24.62
C LYS A 170 -22.93 3.53 -23.13
N LEU A 171 -22.76 4.75 -22.63
CA LEU A 171 -23.09 5.11 -21.26
C LEU A 171 -24.52 4.68 -20.98
N SER A 172 -24.74 3.95 -19.88
CA SER A 172 -26.10 3.69 -19.45
C SER A 172 -26.78 5.04 -19.15
N GLN A 173 -28.08 5.11 -19.40
CA GLN A 173 -28.87 6.33 -19.21
C GLN A 173 -28.79 6.85 -17.75
N GLU A 174 -28.49 5.94 -16.82
CA GLU A 174 -28.20 6.21 -15.40
C GLU A 174 -26.92 7.03 -15.18
N VAL A 175 -25.82 6.75 -15.90
CA VAL A 175 -24.57 7.52 -15.76
C VAL A 175 -24.71 8.93 -16.32
N THR A 176 -25.47 9.10 -17.42
CA THR A 176 -25.77 10.42 -17.97
C THR A 176 -26.76 11.23 -17.12
N ALA A 177 -27.58 10.57 -16.31
CA ALA A 177 -28.45 11.22 -15.32
C ALA A 177 -27.71 11.56 -14.01
N TYR A 178 -26.50 11.04 -13.83
CA TYR A 178 -25.71 11.17 -12.62
C TYR A 178 -24.92 12.48 -12.62
N SER A 179 -25.32 13.45 -11.80
CA SER A 179 -24.53 14.66 -11.58
C SER A 179 -23.41 14.37 -10.58
N PHE A 180 -22.16 14.57 -11.00
CA PHE A 180 -21.02 14.46 -10.10
C PHE A 180 -20.75 15.81 -9.45
N ASP A 181 -20.94 15.90 -8.13
CA ASP A 181 -20.54 17.09 -7.35
C ASP A 181 -19.03 17.11 -7.09
N ARG A 182 -18.37 15.97 -7.31
CA ARG A 182 -16.98 15.71 -6.96
C ARG A 182 -16.27 14.93 -8.06
N ALA A 183 -14.99 15.20 -8.24
CA ALA A 183 -14.11 14.42 -9.12
C ALA A 183 -12.81 14.06 -8.40
N VAL A 184 -12.38 12.81 -8.51
CA VAL A 184 -11.04 12.36 -8.11
C VAL A 184 -10.22 12.16 -9.37
N ILE A 185 -9.16 12.95 -9.53
CA ILE A 185 -8.27 12.90 -10.70
C ILE A 185 -6.94 12.29 -10.28
N CYS A 186 -6.64 11.10 -10.81
CA CYS A 186 -5.45 10.34 -10.48
C CYS A 186 -4.31 10.64 -11.46
N GLU A 187 -3.09 10.74 -10.97
CA GLU A 187 -1.89 10.75 -11.82
C GLU A 187 -1.76 9.42 -12.61
N ASN A 188 -2.07 8.30 -11.95
CA ASN A 188 -1.85 6.96 -12.49
C ASN A 188 -3.18 6.23 -12.75
N LYS A 189 -3.37 5.72 -13.98
CA LYS A 189 -4.54 4.89 -14.35
C LYS A 189 -4.71 3.63 -13.50
N ASN A 190 -3.64 3.04 -12.95
CA ASN A 190 -3.74 1.88 -12.08
C ASN A 190 -4.48 2.23 -10.78
N ILE A 191 -4.26 3.44 -10.24
CA ILE A 191 -4.98 3.93 -9.06
C ILE A 191 -6.43 4.23 -9.41
N ALA A 192 -6.70 4.89 -10.55
CA ALA A 192 -8.08 5.11 -11.00
C ALA A 192 -8.84 3.78 -11.20
N HIS A 193 -8.22 2.79 -11.85
CA HIS A 193 -8.77 1.44 -12.01
C HIS A 193 -9.01 0.75 -10.67
N PHE A 194 -8.07 0.88 -9.72
CA PHE A 194 -8.23 0.37 -8.36
C PHE A 194 -9.43 0.98 -7.63
N LEU A 195 -9.60 2.31 -7.70
CA LEU A 195 -10.72 3.01 -7.05
C LEU A 195 -12.06 2.60 -7.67
N ILE A 196 -12.12 2.47 -8.99
CA ILE A 196 -13.33 2.05 -9.71
C ILE A 196 -13.69 0.60 -9.35
N ALA A 197 -12.72 -0.32 -9.36
CA ALA A 197 -12.95 -1.72 -9.02
C ALA A 197 -13.40 -1.94 -7.57
N ASN A 198 -13.03 -1.02 -6.67
CA ASN A 198 -13.50 -1.00 -5.28
C ASN A 198 -14.73 -0.10 -5.05
N ASN A 199 -15.49 0.22 -6.11
CA ASN A 199 -16.73 1.01 -6.06
C ASN A 199 -16.62 2.39 -5.38
N PHE A 200 -15.41 2.96 -5.31
CA PHE A 200 -15.16 4.20 -4.60
C PHE A 200 -15.99 5.37 -5.15
N HIS A 201 -16.10 5.43 -6.48
CA HIS A 201 -16.87 6.43 -7.22
C HIS A 201 -18.35 6.45 -6.83
N PHE A 202 -18.96 5.28 -6.64
CA PHE A 202 -20.35 5.13 -6.23
C PHE A 202 -20.55 5.52 -4.77
N GLU A 203 -19.75 4.97 -3.86
CA GLU A 203 -19.86 5.22 -2.42
C GLU A 203 -19.60 6.69 -2.04
N ASN A 204 -18.76 7.39 -2.82
CA ASN A 204 -18.38 8.76 -2.54
C ASN A 204 -19.07 9.77 -3.48
N ASN A 205 -20.03 9.36 -4.30
CA ASN A 205 -20.70 10.22 -5.27
C ASN A 205 -19.70 11.11 -6.05
N CYS A 206 -18.69 10.48 -6.66
CA CYS A 206 -17.64 11.20 -7.38
C CYS A 206 -17.27 10.52 -8.70
N ALA A 207 -16.87 11.32 -9.68
CA ALA A 207 -16.21 10.82 -10.87
C ALA A 207 -14.78 10.39 -10.52
N VAL A 208 -14.28 9.32 -11.10
CA VAL A 208 -12.87 8.91 -10.97
C VAL A 208 -12.25 8.86 -12.36
N LEU A 209 -11.27 9.72 -12.59
CA LEU A 209 -10.54 9.81 -13.87
C LEU A 209 -9.03 9.77 -13.60
N SER A 210 -8.25 9.49 -14.64
CA SER A 210 -6.81 9.71 -14.63
C SER A 210 -6.38 10.76 -15.66
N VAL A 211 -5.20 11.34 -15.45
CA VAL A 211 -4.65 12.35 -16.36
C VAL A 211 -4.41 11.84 -17.79
N ASP A 212 -4.11 10.54 -17.93
CA ASP A 212 -3.88 9.89 -19.24
C ASP A 212 -5.17 9.50 -19.96
N GLY A 213 -6.35 9.82 -19.39
CA GLY A 213 -7.63 9.63 -20.06
C GLY A 213 -8.38 8.35 -19.67
N TYR A 214 -8.06 7.71 -18.55
CA TYR A 214 -8.78 6.53 -18.09
C TYR A 214 -9.99 6.92 -17.20
N PRO A 215 -11.13 6.22 -17.27
CA PRO A 215 -11.48 5.19 -18.24
C PRO A 215 -11.78 5.77 -19.63
N GLN A 216 -11.09 5.27 -20.65
CA GLN A 216 -11.10 5.85 -22.01
C GLN A 216 -12.49 5.89 -22.64
N SER A 217 -13.30 4.87 -22.37
CA SER A 217 -14.61 4.68 -22.98
C SER A 217 -15.63 5.75 -22.60
N ILE A 218 -15.45 6.43 -21.46
CA ILE A 218 -16.37 7.45 -20.94
C ILE A 218 -15.68 8.79 -20.66
N PHE A 219 -14.37 8.87 -20.89
CA PHE A 219 -13.54 9.98 -20.41
C PHE A 219 -14.02 11.35 -20.89
N SER A 220 -14.24 11.52 -22.19
CA SER A 220 -14.65 12.80 -22.77
C SER A 220 -16.02 13.24 -22.24
N THR A 221 -16.97 12.31 -22.18
CA THR A 221 -18.32 12.59 -21.69
C THR A 221 -18.32 13.00 -20.23
N VAL A 222 -17.59 12.25 -19.37
CA VAL A 222 -17.50 12.61 -17.95
C VAL A 222 -16.79 13.95 -17.78
N LEU A 223 -15.70 14.19 -18.50
CA LEU A 223 -14.98 15.47 -18.44
C LEU A 223 -15.87 16.67 -18.83
N GLU A 224 -16.66 16.54 -19.91
CA GLU A 224 -17.64 17.56 -20.29
C GLU A 224 -18.71 17.79 -19.21
N MET A 225 -19.17 16.73 -18.52
CA MET A 225 -20.10 16.87 -17.40
C MET A 225 -19.45 17.61 -16.22
N LEU A 226 -18.17 17.33 -15.94
CA LEU A 226 -17.42 18.02 -14.90
C LEU A 226 -17.25 19.53 -15.21
N HIS A 227 -16.95 19.89 -16.46
CA HIS A 227 -16.83 21.30 -16.87
C HIS A 227 -18.12 22.11 -16.72
N ARG A 228 -19.29 21.46 -16.79
CA ARG A 228 -20.59 22.12 -16.63
C ARG A 228 -20.98 22.37 -15.18
N ASN A 229 -20.25 21.80 -14.21
CA ASN A 229 -20.55 21.96 -12.79
C ASN A 229 -19.73 23.11 -12.18
N PRO A 230 -20.34 24.29 -11.90
CA PRO A 230 -19.64 25.43 -11.34
C PRO A 230 -19.23 25.23 -9.87
N GLU A 231 -19.86 24.31 -9.15
CA GLU A 231 -19.57 24.00 -7.74
C GLU A 231 -18.69 22.75 -7.59
N LEU A 232 -18.06 22.29 -8.67
CA LEU A 232 -17.27 21.08 -8.68
C LEU A 232 -16.10 21.16 -7.69
N LYS A 233 -15.99 20.11 -6.86
CA LYS A 233 -14.80 19.86 -6.03
C LYS A 233 -13.93 18.80 -6.68
N VAL A 234 -12.68 19.16 -6.96
CA VAL A 234 -11.70 18.27 -7.59
C VAL A 234 -10.68 17.84 -6.56
N TYR A 235 -10.41 16.55 -6.47
CA TYR A 235 -9.43 15.95 -5.59
C TYR A 235 -8.31 15.35 -6.44
N ALA A 236 -7.13 15.95 -6.39
CA ALA A 236 -5.94 15.45 -7.06
C ALA A 236 -5.34 14.31 -6.24
N LEU A 237 -5.05 13.17 -6.88
CA LEU A 237 -4.45 12.02 -6.24
C LEU A 237 -3.19 11.59 -6.99
N HIS A 238 -2.04 11.70 -6.33
CA HIS A 238 -0.75 11.49 -6.97
C HIS A 238 0.27 10.83 -6.05
N ASP A 239 1.33 10.30 -6.67
CA ASP A 239 2.49 9.74 -5.97
C ASP A 239 3.36 10.87 -5.40
N ALA A 240 4.18 10.58 -4.38
CA ALA A 240 5.23 11.53 -3.97
C ALA A 240 6.36 11.45 -5.00
N SER A 241 6.17 12.09 -6.14
CA SER A 241 7.05 12.08 -7.30
C SER A 241 7.11 13.48 -7.92
N PRO A 242 8.13 13.78 -8.74
CA PRO A 242 8.19 15.03 -9.51
C PRO A 242 6.95 15.30 -10.37
N LEU A 243 6.39 14.28 -11.02
CA LEU A 243 5.16 14.44 -11.80
C LEU A 243 3.93 14.63 -10.89
N GLY A 244 3.90 13.91 -9.76
CA GLY A 244 2.79 13.97 -8.84
C GLY A 244 2.60 15.33 -8.20
N VAL A 245 3.68 15.95 -7.68
CA VAL A 245 3.61 17.29 -7.08
C VAL A 245 3.20 18.38 -8.08
N GLN A 246 3.26 18.10 -9.38
CA GLN A 246 2.79 19.01 -10.43
C GLN A 246 1.32 18.81 -10.78
N LEU A 247 0.65 17.76 -10.28
CA LEU A 247 -0.70 17.39 -10.72
C LEU A 247 -1.70 18.54 -10.51
N VAL A 248 -1.71 19.16 -9.33
CA VAL A 248 -2.63 20.28 -9.04
C VAL A 248 -2.40 21.44 -9.99
N HIS A 249 -1.13 21.79 -10.24
CA HIS A 249 -0.78 22.83 -11.20
C HIS A 249 -1.26 22.45 -12.61
N HIS A 250 -1.01 21.22 -13.06
CA HIS A 250 -1.45 20.71 -14.35
C HIS A 250 -2.98 20.78 -14.53
N LEU A 251 -3.74 20.42 -13.50
CA LEU A 251 -5.21 20.51 -13.54
C LEU A 251 -5.71 21.95 -13.57
N ARG A 252 -5.01 22.87 -12.90
CA ARG A 252 -5.37 24.29 -12.83
C ARG A 252 -4.98 25.07 -14.08
N THR A 253 -3.89 24.72 -14.77
CA THR A 253 -3.39 25.46 -15.94
C THR A 253 -3.66 24.76 -17.28
N GLY A 254 -4.00 23.48 -17.27
CA GLY A 254 -4.28 22.71 -18.48
C GLY A 254 -5.62 23.08 -19.12
N GLN A 255 -5.60 23.45 -20.41
CA GLN A 255 -6.82 23.77 -21.19
C GLN A 255 -7.82 22.60 -21.24
N ARG A 256 -7.32 21.36 -21.29
CA ARG A 256 -8.18 20.16 -21.22
C ARG A 256 -8.88 20.02 -19.87
N TRP A 257 -8.29 20.57 -18.81
CA TRP A 257 -8.78 20.47 -17.44
C TRP A 257 -9.52 21.74 -17.06
N PHE A 258 -9.12 22.44 -16.00
CA PHE A 258 -9.94 23.48 -15.38
C PHE A 258 -9.37 24.88 -15.54
N ALA A 259 -8.53 25.11 -16.56
CA ALA A 259 -7.89 26.42 -16.80
C ALA A 259 -8.90 27.55 -17.05
N GLU A 260 -10.02 27.24 -17.71
CA GLU A 260 -11.08 28.22 -18.01
C GLU A 260 -12.26 28.15 -17.02
N SER A 261 -12.22 27.17 -16.10
CA SER A 261 -13.29 26.96 -15.13
C SER A 261 -13.15 27.93 -13.97
N HIS A 262 -14.15 28.79 -13.78
CA HIS A 262 -14.20 29.74 -12.68
C HIS A 262 -14.95 29.10 -11.49
N GLY A 263 -14.33 29.09 -10.31
CA GLY A 263 -14.96 28.58 -9.07
C GLY A 263 -14.64 27.12 -8.70
N VAL A 264 -13.96 26.36 -9.58
CA VAL A 264 -13.55 24.99 -9.28
C VAL A 264 -12.45 24.97 -8.21
N THR A 265 -12.74 24.32 -7.09
CA THR A 265 -11.78 24.14 -6.00
C THR A 265 -11.04 22.82 -6.19
N ILE A 266 -9.71 22.88 -6.26
CA ILE A 266 -8.84 21.71 -6.40
C ILE A 266 -8.12 21.47 -5.08
N TYR A 267 -8.39 20.33 -4.47
CA TYR A 267 -7.79 19.84 -3.23
C TYR A 267 -6.68 18.84 -3.56
N ASP A 268 -5.55 18.97 -2.87
CA ASP A 268 -4.42 18.04 -3.02
C ASP A 268 -4.51 16.89 -2.00
N LEU A 269 -4.99 15.74 -2.46
CA LEU A 269 -5.00 14.49 -1.69
C LEU A 269 -3.87 13.55 -2.13
N GLY A 270 -2.81 14.05 -2.76
CA GLY A 270 -1.64 13.25 -3.10
C GLY A 270 -0.72 12.97 -1.91
N LEU A 271 0.27 12.11 -2.13
CA LEU A 271 1.39 11.97 -1.20
C LEU A 271 2.39 13.10 -1.44
N LEU A 272 2.69 13.87 -0.40
CA LEU A 272 3.71 14.92 -0.47
C LEU A 272 5.06 14.42 0.06
N PRO A 273 6.20 14.89 -0.50
CA PRO A 273 7.53 14.53 -0.01
C PRO A 273 7.70 14.74 1.50
N ARG A 274 7.21 15.86 2.06
CA ARG A 274 7.25 16.11 3.53
C ARG A 274 6.59 15.02 4.36
N GLN A 275 5.50 14.43 3.88
CA GLN A 275 4.76 13.40 4.60
C GLN A 275 5.47 12.06 4.59
N VAL A 276 6.17 11.75 3.49
CA VAL A 276 6.90 10.48 3.34
C VAL A 276 8.28 10.54 3.99
N MET A 277 8.92 11.71 4.06
CA MET A 277 10.21 11.89 4.77
C MET A 277 10.08 11.69 6.29
N GLN A 278 8.90 11.93 6.85
CA GLN A 278 8.64 11.78 8.28
C GLN A 278 8.25 10.36 8.69
N ARG A 279 8.13 9.43 7.73
CA ARG A 279 7.52 8.10 7.97
C ARG A 279 8.25 6.96 7.26
N PRO A 280 8.19 5.73 7.79
CA PRO A 280 8.80 4.55 7.17
C PRO A 280 8.00 4.12 5.93
N MET A 281 8.41 4.64 4.77
CA MET A 281 7.86 4.33 3.46
C MET A 281 8.87 3.56 2.59
N PHE A 282 8.37 2.89 1.55
CA PHE A 282 9.24 2.33 0.51
C PHE A 282 9.68 3.45 -0.42
N ILE A 283 10.82 4.05 -0.12
CA ILE A 283 11.40 5.11 -0.94
C ILE A 283 12.15 4.45 -2.09
N GLY A 284 11.65 4.67 -3.31
CA GLY A 284 12.36 4.36 -4.54
C GLY A 284 13.34 5.48 -4.89
N GLN A 285 14.31 5.17 -5.74
CA GLN A 285 15.22 6.17 -6.30
C GLN A 285 15.51 5.83 -7.77
N ASP A 286 15.26 6.79 -8.66
CA ASP A 286 15.53 6.64 -10.10
C ASP A 286 16.05 7.95 -10.69
N SER A 287 17.07 7.84 -11.56
CA SER A 287 17.60 8.95 -12.34
C SER A 287 16.57 9.65 -13.23
N THR A 288 15.53 8.94 -13.68
CA THR A 288 14.44 9.50 -14.48
C THR A 288 13.65 10.54 -13.70
N PHE A 289 13.34 10.26 -12.43
CA PHE A 289 12.71 11.22 -11.52
C PHE A 289 13.65 12.39 -11.20
N ALA A 290 14.96 12.16 -11.03
CA ALA A 290 15.91 13.25 -10.81
C ALA A 290 15.94 14.24 -12.00
N ASN A 291 15.82 13.74 -13.23
CA ASN A 291 15.73 14.57 -14.42
C ASN A 291 14.39 15.33 -14.50
N GLN A 292 13.28 14.65 -14.18
CA GLN A 292 11.96 15.28 -14.13
C GLN A 292 11.87 16.39 -13.07
N ALA A 293 12.55 16.23 -11.93
CA ALA A 293 12.60 17.23 -10.87
C ALA A 293 13.19 18.57 -11.33
N ARG A 294 14.08 18.56 -12.33
CA ARG A 294 14.65 19.79 -12.91
C ARG A 294 13.66 20.57 -13.78
N ALA A 295 12.61 19.90 -14.25
CA ALA A 295 11.59 20.48 -15.12
C ALA A 295 10.33 20.92 -14.35
N ILE A 296 10.36 20.89 -13.01
CA ILE A 296 9.22 21.35 -12.18
C ILE A 296 9.03 22.86 -12.38
N PRO A 297 7.81 23.34 -12.69
CA PRO A 297 7.51 24.76 -12.82
C PRO A 297 7.84 25.55 -11.55
N VAL A 298 8.24 26.81 -11.71
CA VAL A 298 8.66 27.68 -10.59
C VAL A 298 7.53 27.85 -9.57
N GLU A 299 6.29 27.94 -10.03
CA GLU A 299 5.10 28.07 -9.21
C GLU A 299 4.91 26.85 -8.29
N VAL A 300 5.21 25.65 -8.79
CA VAL A 300 5.17 24.42 -7.99
C VAL A 300 6.35 24.38 -7.04
N CYS A 301 7.54 24.75 -7.48
CA CYS A 301 8.73 24.83 -6.61
C CYS A 301 8.49 25.74 -5.40
N ASN A 302 7.80 26.85 -5.57
CA ASN A 302 7.48 27.80 -4.48
C ASN A 302 6.54 27.23 -3.42
N SER A 303 5.77 26.18 -3.73
CA SER A 303 4.89 25.48 -2.79
C SER A 303 5.61 24.41 -1.95
N LEU A 304 6.82 24.02 -2.37
CA LEU A 304 7.61 22.95 -1.78
C LEU A 304 8.69 23.52 -0.86
N THR A 305 9.06 22.79 0.19
CA THR A 305 10.20 23.19 1.03
C THR A 305 11.54 22.88 0.33
N PRO A 306 12.64 23.54 0.74
CA PRO A 306 13.98 23.22 0.22
C PRO A 306 14.36 21.75 0.38
N GLU A 307 13.94 21.12 1.48
CA GLU A 307 14.17 19.69 1.74
C GLU A 307 13.39 18.81 0.76
N GLU A 308 12.15 19.17 0.44
CA GLU A 308 11.34 18.44 -0.55
C GLU A 308 11.95 18.54 -1.95
N LEU A 309 12.38 19.74 -2.36
CA LEU A 309 13.04 19.96 -3.65
C LEU A 309 14.35 19.17 -3.75
N LYS A 310 15.16 19.15 -2.69
CA LYS A 310 16.37 18.33 -2.63
C LYS A 310 16.03 16.84 -2.73
N TRP A 311 15.03 16.38 -1.99
CA TRP A 311 14.60 14.98 -2.00
C TRP A 311 14.15 14.53 -3.40
N LEU A 312 13.36 15.35 -4.09
CA LEU A 312 12.95 15.11 -5.48
C LEU A 312 14.15 15.16 -6.44
N GLY A 313 15.07 16.11 -6.25
CA GLY A 313 16.29 16.26 -7.05
C GLY A 313 17.26 15.09 -6.95
N GLU A 314 17.24 14.35 -5.84
CA GLU A 314 17.96 13.08 -5.68
C GLU A 314 17.31 11.91 -6.43
N GLY A 315 16.16 12.15 -7.09
CA GLY A 315 15.39 11.14 -7.82
C GLY A 315 14.57 10.23 -6.92
N LYS A 316 14.33 10.62 -5.68
CA LYS A 316 13.54 9.83 -4.73
C LYS A 316 12.05 9.97 -5.03
N TYR A 317 11.32 8.88 -4.81
CA TYR A 317 9.87 8.85 -5.00
C TYR A 317 9.20 7.83 -4.08
N VAL A 318 7.89 8.00 -3.85
CA VAL A 318 7.03 7.01 -3.18
C VAL A 318 5.71 6.89 -3.92
N GLU A 319 5.35 5.66 -4.26
CA GLU A 319 4.12 5.35 -4.98
C GLU A 319 2.95 5.17 -4.01
N LEU A 320 1.75 5.61 -4.40
CA LEU A 320 0.50 5.35 -3.68
C LEU A 320 0.23 3.85 -3.53
N GLU A 321 0.65 3.05 -4.52
CA GLU A 321 0.55 1.59 -4.47
C GLU A 321 1.43 0.97 -3.36
N SER A 322 2.32 1.74 -2.72
CA SER A 322 3.03 1.31 -1.51
C SER A 322 2.14 1.24 -0.26
N LEU A 323 0.91 1.76 -0.34
CA LEU A 323 -0.13 1.64 0.68
C LEU A 323 -1.02 0.42 0.40
N ALA A 324 -1.42 -0.27 1.47
CA ALA A 324 -2.38 -1.36 1.37
C ALA A 324 -3.76 -0.85 0.89
N PRO A 325 -4.56 -1.65 0.15
CA PRO A 325 -5.85 -1.26 -0.41
C PRO A 325 -6.77 -0.54 0.57
N MET A 326 -7.00 -1.15 1.74
CA MET A 326 -7.88 -0.60 2.78
C MET A 326 -7.38 0.74 3.30
N MET A 327 -6.06 0.91 3.41
CA MET A 327 -5.47 2.16 3.89
C MET A 327 -5.66 3.27 2.88
N LEU A 328 -5.35 3.02 1.60
CA LEU A 328 -5.54 4.01 0.54
C LEU A 328 -7.00 4.47 0.44
N LEU A 329 -7.95 3.54 0.48
CA LEU A 329 -9.38 3.86 0.45
C LEU A 329 -9.80 4.69 1.68
N LYS A 330 -9.37 4.30 2.88
CA LYS A 330 -9.68 5.02 4.11
C LYS A 330 -9.15 6.46 4.07
N LEU A 331 -7.88 6.61 3.70
CA LEU A 331 -7.22 7.90 3.60
C LEU A 331 -7.94 8.87 2.66
N LEU A 332 -8.37 8.37 1.50
CA LEU A 332 -9.14 9.18 0.56
C LEU A 332 -10.51 9.57 1.11
N ARG A 333 -11.23 8.65 1.76
CA ARG A 333 -12.52 8.97 2.41
C ARG A 333 -12.33 10.03 3.50
N ASP A 334 -11.31 9.87 4.33
CA ASP A 334 -10.99 10.80 5.42
C ASP A 334 -10.59 12.17 4.86
N GLY A 335 -9.77 12.23 3.81
CA GLY A 335 -9.37 13.47 3.13
C GLY A 335 -10.56 14.20 2.49
N ILE A 336 -11.43 13.48 1.78
CA ILE A 336 -12.67 14.04 1.22
C ILE A 336 -13.58 14.55 2.34
N ALA A 337 -13.70 13.84 3.46
CA ALA A 337 -14.51 14.28 4.59
C ALA A 337 -13.95 15.56 5.23
N LYS A 338 -12.62 15.65 5.41
CA LYS A 338 -11.95 16.83 6.00
C LYS A 338 -12.03 18.08 5.16
N SER A 339 -11.94 17.96 3.83
CA SER A 339 -12.12 19.08 2.89
C SER A 339 -13.50 19.77 2.98
N ARG A 340 -14.44 19.20 3.75
CA ARG A 340 -15.73 19.82 4.07
C ARG A 340 -15.62 20.88 5.18
N ASN A 341 -14.49 20.93 5.89
CA ASN A 341 -14.24 21.86 6.99
C ASN A 341 -13.14 22.89 6.59
N PRO A 342 -13.48 24.15 6.29
CA PRO A 342 -12.56 25.17 5.75
C PRO A 342 -11.37 25.57 6.66
N GLN A 343 -11.26 25.02 7.86
CA GLN A 343 -10.23 25.36 8.84
C GLN A 343 -9.10 24.31 8.97
N GLU A 344 -9.18 23.18 8.25
CA GLU A 344 -8.17 22.11 8.30
C GLU A 344 -7.30 22.09 7.04
N ASP A 345 -5.99 21.80 7.21
CA ASP A 345 -5.02 21.66 6.13
C ASP A 345 -5.43 20.52 5.17
N ASP A 346 -5.50 20.82 3.87
CA ASP A 346 -6.14 20.01 2.83
C ASP A 346 -5.31 18.80 2.37
N ALA A 347 -4.06 18.69 2.83
CA ALA A 347 -3.20 17.58 2.48
C ALA A 347 -3.71 16.26 3.06
N LEU A 348 -3.35 15.13 2.42
CA LEU A 348 -3.69 13.79 2.91
C LEU A 348 -3.12 13.55 4.32
N VAL A 349 -3.87 13.87 5.37
CA VAL A 349 -3.41 13.70 6.74
C VAL A 349 -3.51 12.22 7.11
N MET A 350 -2.40 11.51 6.91
CA MET A 350 -2.20 10.15 7.38
C MET A 350 -2.21 10.10 8.93
N VAL A 351 -3.39 10.09 9.56
CA VAL A 351 -3.50 10.02 11.02
C VAL A 351 -3.23 8.58 11.47
N GLY A 352 -2.07 8.33 12.07
CA GLY A 352 -1.78 7.08 12.78
C GLY A 352 -0.29 6.70 12.85
N ASP A 353 0.21 6.49 14.07
CA ASP A 353 1.55 5.94 14.39
C ASP A 353 1.65 4.41 14.19
N GLY A 354 0.61 3.80 13.64
CA GLY A 354 0.52 2.35 13.45
C GLY A 354 1.22 1.90 12.17
N GLY A 355 2.28 1.09 12.30
CA GLY A 355 3.00 0.52 11.16
C GLY A 355 2.08 -0.11 10.11
N TYR A 356 2.14 0.42 8.88
CA TYR A 356 1.24 0.20 7.74
C TYR A 356 1.08 -1.24 7.20
N TYR A 357 1.83 -2.19 7.74
CA TYR A 357 1.75 -3.63 7.40
C TYR A 357 1.79 -4.52 8.66
N GLY A 358 1.58 -3.93 9.83
CA GLY A 358 1.52 -4.64 11.11
C GLY A 358 0.17 -5.33 11.26
N GLY A 359 0.12 -6.63 10.92
CA GLY A 359 -1.04 -7.48 11.14
C GLY A 359 -1.56 -7.39 12.58
N SER A 360 -2.69 -6.72 12.74
CA SER A 360 -3.67 -6.86 13.82
C SER A 360 -4.92 -6.05 13.53
N ASP A 361 -4.87 -5.05 12.66
CA ASP A 361 -6.00 -4.15 12.42
C ASP A 361 -6.93 -4.71 11.32
N VAL A 362 -7.21 -6.02 11.42
CA VAL A 362 -8.54 -6.55 11.14
C VAL A 362 -9.37 -6.25 12.39
N ALA A 363 -9.65 -4.96 12.64
CA ALA A 363 -10.81 -4.55 13.40
C ALA A 363 -11.87 -4.30 12.32
N VAL A 364 -12.63 -5.32 11.94
CA VAL A 364 -13.96 -5.53 12.51
C VAL A 364 -14.65 -4.17 12.68
N TYR A 365 -15.15 -3.62 11.58
CA TYR A 365 -16.41 -2.89 11.67
C TYR A 365 -17.46 -3.96 11.98
N SER A 366 -17.73 -4.18 13.27
CA SER A 366 -19.05 -4.61 13.65
C SER A 366 -19.98 -3.50 13.20
N VAL A 367 -20.81 -3.81 12.22
CA VAL A 367 -22.02 -3.05 11.95
C VAL A 367 -22.80 -3.06 13.27
N ASP A 368 -22.90 -1.91 13.93
CA ASP A 368 -24.03 -1.68 14.81
C ASP A 368 -25.25 -1.70 13.88
N SER A 369 -25.98 -2.81 13.94
CA SER A 369 -27.29 -2.94 13.34
C SER A 369 -28.15 -1.79 13.85
N PHE A 370 -28.60 -0.94 12.94
CA PHE A 370 -29.87 -0.27 13.12
C PHE A 370 -30.97 -1.36 13.03
N GLY A 371 -31.65 -1.61 14.15
CA GLY A 371 -32.83 -2.48 14.25
C GLY A 371 -32.56 -3.81 14.92
#